data_AF-D8MI97-F1
#
_entry.id   AF-D8MI97-F1
#
_cell.length_a   1.000
_cell.length_b   1.000
_cell.length_c   1.000
_cell.angle_alpha   90.00
_cell.angle_beta   90.00
_cell.angle_gamma   90.00
#
_symmetry.space_group_name_H-M   'P 1'
#
loop_
_entity.id
_entity.type
_entity.pdbx_description
1 polymer ?
#
loop_
_entity_poly.entity_id
_entity_poly.type
_entity_poly.pdbx_seq_one_letter_code
_entity_poly.pdbx_strand_id
1 'polypeptide(L)'
;CPMPRARPPDALTAAVAGLGYKAMLADAPPTDNRTGLFDKVRGWMGAADKGSGGERPLQVAVIGSGGAAMAAALKAVEQGAQVTLIERGTIGGTCVNVGCVPSKIMIRAAHIAHLRRESPFDGGMAPTPPTILRERLLAQQQARVDELRHAKYEGILDGNPAITVVHGEAHFKDDQSLALPDRHGCQPGRAADSRLERVTLLDFLSKFCLITG
;
A
#
# COMPACT_ATOMS: atom_id res chain seq x y z
N CYS A 1 20.53 -24.18 35.46
CA CYS A 1 20.65 -24.76 34.10
C CYS A 1 21.49 -23.84 33.23
N PRO A 2 22.57 -24.33 32.58
CA PRO A 2 23.30 -23.50 31.63
C PRO A 2 22.45 -23.27 30.37
N MET A 3 22.41 -22.02 29.90
CA MET A 3 21.75 -21.61 28.65
C MET A 3 22.41 -22.29 27.44
N PRO A 4 21.66 -22.66 26.38
CA PRO A 4 22.25 -23.25 25.18
C PRO A 4 23.14 -22.22 24.47
N ARG A 5 24.34 -22.66 24.06
CA ARG A 5 25.28 -21.85 23.26
C ARG A 5 24.58 -21.38 21.98
N ALA A 6 24.75 -20.10 21.64
CA ALA A 6 24.27 -19.54 20.37
C ALA A 6 24.81 -20.39 19.20
N ARG A 7 23.93 -20.77 18.27
CA ARG A 7 24.33 -21.51 17.07
C ARG A 7 25.22 -20.61 16.21
N PRO A 8 26.33 -21.13 15.66
CA PRO A 8 27.20 -20.32 14.82
C PRO A 8 26.43 -19.83 13.57
N PRO A 9 26.65 -18.58 13.16
CA PRO A 9 25.92 -17.92 12.07
C PRO A 9 25.94 -18.68 10.73
N ASP A 10 27.02 -19.42 10.47
CA ASP A 10 27.17 -20.23 9.26
C ASP A 10 26.20 -21.41 9.21
N ALA A 11 25.87 -21.98 10.36
CA ALA A 11 24.90 -23.08 10.46
C ALA A 11 23.47 -22.62 10.16
N LEU A 12 23.14 -21.37 10.46
CA LEU A 12 21.84 -20.76 10.11
C LEU A 12 21.77 -20.50 8.61
N THR A 13 22.84 -19.95 8.02
CA THR A 13 22.91 -19.68 6.59
C THR A 13 22.85 -20.96 5.75
N ALA A 14 23.54 -22.03 6.19
CA ALA A 14 23.51 -23.34 5.53
C ALA A 14 22.14 -24.03 5.61
N ALA A 15 21.42 -23.91 6.72
CA ALA A 15 20.07 -24.47 6.86
C ALA A 15 19.07 -23.79 5.90
N VAL A 16 19.17 -22.47 5.75
CA VAL A 16 18.31 -21.71 4.82
C VAL A 16 18.65 -22.04 3.37
N ALA A 17 19.94 -22.23 3.05
CA ALA A 17 20.38 -22.68 1.73
C ALA A 17 19.88 -24.10 1.38
N GLY A 18 19.85 -25.01 2.36
CA GLY A 18 19.30 -26.37 2.18
C GLY A 18 17.80 -26.40 1.88
N LEU A 19 17.07 -25.32 2.22
CA LEU A 19 15.66 -25.12 1.88
C LEU A 19 15.46 -24.37 0.55
N GLY A 20 16.54 -24.10 -0.19
CA GLY A 20 16.49 -23.44 -1.50
C GLY A 20 16.47 -21.91 -1.46
N TYR A 21 16.68 -21.30 -0.30
CA TYR A 21 16.66 -19.84 -0.13
C TYR A 21 18.08 -19.28 0.12
N LYS A 22 18.36 -18.06 -0.34
CA LYS A 22 19.64 -17.37 -0.05
C LYS A 22 19.46 -16.37 1.10
N ALA A 23 20.37 -16.40 2.06
CA ALA A 23 20.43 -15.44 3.17
C ALA A 23 21.87 -14.92 3.35
N MET A 24 22.01 -13.69 3.85
CA MET A 24 23.27 -13.08 4.23
C MET A 24 23.08 -12.32 5.54
N LEU A 25 24.04 -12.44 6.45
CA LEU A 25 24.02 -11.72 7.73
C LEU A 25 24.52 -10.30 7.55
N ALA A 26 23.77 -9.34 8.07
CA ALA A 26 24.24 -7.97 8.23
C ALA A 26 24.97 -7.90 9.57
N ASP A 27 26.30 -7.70 9.57
CA ASP A 27 26.96 -6.73 10.48
C ASP A 27 28.51 -6.76 10.35
N ALA A 28 29.09 -5.57 10.16
CA ALA A 28 30.44 -5.18 10.56
C ALA A 28 30.39 -3.68 10.97
N PRO A 29 31.20 -3.23 11.95
CA PRO A 29 30.96 -2.00 12.73
C PRO A 29 31.29 -0.70 11.96
N PRO A 30 30.77 0.47 12.40
CA PRO A 30 30.75 1.68 11.60
C PRO A 30 32.06 2.47 11.72
N THR A 31 32.69 2.76 10.58
CA THR A 31 33.71 3.83 10.49
C THR A 31 33.24 4.93 9.53
N ASP A 32 33.51 6.15 10.00
CA ASP A 32 33.15 7.45 9.48
C ASP A 32 33.26 7.58 7.95
N ASN A 33 32.15 7.94 7.28
CA ASN A 33 32.12 8.05 5.83
C ASN A 33 31.15 9.15 5.36
N ARG A 34 31.46 10.41 5.72
CA ARG A 34 30.83 11.60 5.11
C ARG A 34 31.11 11.75 3.60
N THR A 35 31.92 10.87 3.03
CA THR A 35 32.23 10.76 1.60
C THR A 35 31.47 9.64 0.86
N GLY A 36 30.79 8.73 1.59
CA GLY A 36 30.15 7.56 1.00
C GLY A 36 28.73 7.75 0.47
N LEU A 37 28.07 8.88 0.74
CA LEU A 37 26.70 9.12 0.26
C LEU A 37 26.68 9.35 -1.25
N PHE A 38 27.66 10.07 -1.81
CA PHE A 38 27.74 10.30 -3.25
C PHE A 38 28.16 9.05 -4.04
N ASP A 39 29.01 8.19 -3.46
CA ASP A 39 29.37 6.91 -4.08
C ASP A 39 28.27 5.85 -3.96
N LYS A 40 27.47 5.85 -2.88
CA LYS A 40 26.26 5.01 -2.81
C LYS A 40 25.18 5.43 -3.81
N VAL A 41 25.05 6.74 -4.08
CA VAL A 41 24.14 7.23 -5.12
C VAL A 41 24.63 6.81 -6.51
N ARG A 42 25.95 6.81 -6.78
CA ARG A 42 26.52 6.25 -8.02
C ARG A 42 26.42 4.72 -8.11
N GLY A 43 26.55 4.01 -6.99
CA GLY A 43 26.41 2.55 -6.92
C GLY A 43 24.99 2.06 -7.19
N TRP A 44 23.96 2.80 -6.74
CA TRP A 44 22.57 2.54 -7.12
C TRP A 44 22.25 2.90 -8.57
N MET A 45 23.00 3.82 -9.17
CA MET A 45 22.90 4.11 -10.60
C MET A 45 23.64 3.08 -11.49
N GLY A 46 24.44 2.18 -10.92
CA GLY A 46 25.36 1.29 -11.66
C GLY A 46 25.01 -0.21 -11.68
N ALA A 47 23.92 -0.65 -11.06
CA ALA A 47 23.53 -2.07 -11.00
C ALA A 47 22.26 -2.39 -11.83
N ALA A 48 22.02 -1.63 -12.89
CA ALA A 48 21.01 -1.91 -13.90
C ALA A 48 21.61 -1.75 -15.30
N ASP A 49 22.61 -2.58 -15.60
CA ASP A 49 22.97 -2.85 -17.00
C ASP A 49 22.95 -4.35 -17.25
N LYS A 50 21.82 -4.81 -17.78
CA LYS A 50 21.70 -5.94 -18.70
C LYS A 50 20.31 -5.91 -19.35
N GLY A 51 20.26 -5.33 -20.54
CA GLY A 51 19.07 -5.35 -21.40
C GLY A 51 19.02 -4.21 -22.41
N SER A 52 20.03 -4.08 -23.27
CA SER A 52 19.96 -3.17 -24.42
C SER A 52 19.00 -3.72 -25.48
N GLY A 53 17.73 -3.35 -25.37
CA GLY A 53 16.71 -3.41 -26.41
C GLY A 53 15.76 -2.25 -26.16
N GLY A 54 15.16 -1.66 -27.20
CA GLY A 54 14.18 -0.57 -27.05
C GLY A 54 12.87 -1.07 -26.41
N GLU A 55 12.93 -1.57 -25.18
CA GLU A 55 11.82 -2.15 -24.44
C GLU A 55 10.96 -1.02 -23.87
N ARG A 56 9.72 -0.99 -24.33
CA ARG A 56 8.69 -0.11 -23.79
C ARG A 56 8.50 -0.44 -22.31
N PRO A 57 8.25 0.57 -21.44
CA PRO A 57 7.97 0.33 -20.03
C PRO A 57 6.90 -0.75 -19.84
N LEU A 58 7.12 -1.65 -18.88
CA LEU A 58 6.14 -2.68 -18.53
C LEU A 58 4.81 -2.02 -18.18
N GLN A 59 3.70 -2.54 -18.73
CA GLN A 59 2.36 -2.07 -18.41
C GLN A 59 1.78 -2.95 -17.30
N VAL A 60 1.33 -2.33 -16.20
CA VAL A 60 0.79 -3.03 -15.04
C VAL A 60 -0.61 -2.51 -14.74
N ALA A 61 -1.60 -3.40 -14.80
CA ALA A 61 -2.95 -3.10 -14.33
C ALA A 61 -3.06 -3.41 -12.83
N VAL A 62 -3.64 -2.49 -12.05
CA VAL A 62 -3.99 -2.73 -10.65
C VAL A 62 -5.47 -2.46 -10.46
N ILE A 63 -6.22 -3.44 -9.95
CA ILE A 63 -7.65 -3.29 -9.67
C ILE A 63 -7.84 -2.99 -8.18
N GLY A 64 -8.46 -1.85 -7.91
CA GLY A 64 -8.68 -1.28 -6.57
C GLY A 64 -7.62 -0.26 -6.17
N SER A 65 -7.91 0.46 -5.10
CA SER A 65 -7.04 1.51 -4.51
C SER A 65 -6.76 1.31 -3.02
N GLY A 66 -7.08 0.12 -2.48
CA GLY A 66 -6.79 -0.23 -1.09
C GLY A 66 -5.30 -0.40 -0.80
N GLY A 67 -4.96 -0.74 0.45
CA GLY A 67 -3.56 -0.86 0.89
C GLY A 67 -2.70 -1.80 0.04
N ALA A 68 -3.23 -2.95 -0.36
CA ALA A 68 -2.53 -3.89 -1.24
C ALA A 68 -2.29 -3.31 -2.64
N ALA A 69 -3.32 -2.69 -3.23
CA ALA A 69 -3.23 -2.08 -4.55
C ALA A 69 -2.25 -0.91 -4.59
N MET A 70 -2.29 -0.02 -3.59
CA MET A 70 -1.32 1.08 -3.47
C MET A 70 0.11 0.57 -3.34
N ALA A 71 0.35 -0.45 -2.50
CA ALA A 71 1.68 -1.03 -2.36
C ALA A 71 2.18 -1.64 -3.67
N ALA A 72 1.31 -2.37 -4.39
CA ALA A 72 1.65 -2.95 -5.69
C ALA A 72 1.93 -1.88 -6.75
N ALA A 73 1.07 -0.86 -6.87
CA ALA A 73 1.21 0.22 -7.84
C ALA A 73 2.51 1.00 -7.63
N LEU A 74 2.79 1.44 -6.39
CA LEU A 74 4.01 2.16 -6.08
C LEU A 74 5.25 1.30 -6.32
N LYS A 75 5.20 0.02 -5.96
CA LYS A 75 6.33 -0.88 -6.19
C LYS A 75 6.58 -1.12 -7.68
N ALA A 76 5.53 -1.24 -8.48
CA ALA A 76 5.64 -1.37 -9.93
C ALA A 76 6.30 -0.13 -10.55
N VAL A 77 5.90 1.08 -10.14
CA VAL A 77 6.56 2.32 -10.60
C VAL A 77 8.02 2.39 -10.18
N GLU A 78 8.37 1.99 -8.95
CA GLU A 78 9.77 1.90 -8.52
C GLU A 78 10.62 0.96 -9.39
N GLN A 79 9.99 -0.04 -10.03
CA GLN A 79 10.66 -0.96 -10.97
C GLN A 79 10.61 -0.46 -12.43
N GLY A 80 10.14 0.77 -12.68
CA GLY A 80 10.09 1.38 -14.01
C GLY A 80 8.85 1.04 -14.85
N ALA A 81 7.81 0.45 -14.25
CA ALA A 81 6.56 0.16 -14.94
C ALA A 81 5.66 1.40 -15.06
N GLN A 82 4.81 1.40 -16.08
CA GLN A 82 3.65 2.27 -16.22
C GLN A 82 2.43 1.55 -15.63
N VAL A 83 1.70 2.22 -14.74
CA VAL A 83 0.60 1.60 -13.98
C VAL A 83 -0.73 2.22 -14.37
N THR A 84 -1.71 1.38 -14.67
CA THR A 84 -3.12 1.77 -14.74
C THR A 84 -3.83 1.23 -13.51
N LEU A 85 -4.23 2.13 -12.59
CA LEU A 85 -4.96 1.78 -11.38
C LEU A 85 -6.45 2.04 -11.60
N ILE A 86 -7.29 1.03 -11.39
CA ILE A 86 -8.73 1.11 -11.65
C ILE A 86 -9.49 1.02 -10.34
N GLU A 87 -10.22 2.07 -9.96
CA GLU A 87 -11.02 2.10 -8.73
C GLU A 87 -12.50 2.38 -9.02
N ARG A 88 -13.39 1.58 -8.44
CA ARG A 88 -14.83 1.69 -8.68
C ARG A 88 -15.51 2.72 -7.77
N GLY A 89 -14.97 2.98 -6.59
CA GLY A 89 -15.54 3.85 -5.56
C GLY A 89 -14.55 4.89 -5.04
N THR A 90 -14.58 5.12 -3.72
CA THR A 90 -13.68 6.08 -3.06
C THR A 90 -12.26 5.55 -3.01
N ILE A 91 -11.30 6.38 -3.42
CA ILE A 91 -9.87 6.08 -3.36
C ILE A 91 -9.44 5.72 -1.92
N GLY A 92 -8.57 4.74 -1.80
CA GLY A 92 -8.03 4.23 -0.54
C GLY A 92 -8.73 2.99 0.01
N GLY A 93 -9.84 2.58 -0.61
CA GLY A 93 -10.56 1.34 -0.27
C GLY A 93 -11.00 1.29 1.19
N THR A 94 -10.97 0.10 1.79
CA THR A 94 -11.57 -0.15 3.11
C THR A 94 -10.81 0.51 4.26
N CYS A 95 -9.49 0.34 4.32
CA CYS A 95 -8.71 0.64 5.53
C CYS A 95 -8.88 2.10 6.01
N VAL A 96 -8.74 3.05 5.09
CA VAL A 96 -8.84 4.48 5.40
C VAL A 96 -10.29 4.96 5.53
N ASN A 97 -11.19 4.48 4.66
CA ASN A 97 -12.54 5.05 4.56
C ASN A 97 -13.54 4.47 5.56
N VAL A 98 -13.55 3.14 5.74
CA VAL A 98 -14.62 2.42 6.45
C VAL A 98 -14.11 1.29 7.35
N GLY A 99 -12.80 1.21 7.55
CA GLY A 99 -12.14 0.09 8.24
C GLY A 99 -11.32 0.56 9.43
N CYS A 100 -10.03 0.25 9.40
CA CYS A 100 -9.12 0.41 10.54
C CYS A 100 -9.06 1.84 11.07
N VAL A 101 -8.95 2.85 10.19
CA VAL A 101 -8.80 4.25 10.58
C VAL A 101 -10.02 4.76 11.38
N PRO A 102 -11.25 4.77 10.82
CA PRO A 102 -12.41 5.26 11.58
C PRO A 102 -12.68 4.42 12.83
N SER A 103 -12.48 3.10 12.76
CA SER A 103 -12.69 2.21 13.90
C SER A 103 -11.74 2.52 15.06
N LYS A 104 -10.44 2.70 14.80
CA LYS A 104 -9.46 2.99 15.85
C LYS A 104 -9.63 4.39 16.44
N ILE A 105 -10.07 5.37 15.65
CA ILE A 105 -10.43 6.70 16.15
C ILE A 105 -11.56 6.60 17.19
N MET A 106 -12.64 5.88 16.86
CA MET A 106 -13.77 5.74 17.77
C MET A 106 -13.46 4.88 18.98
N ILE A 107 -12.67 3.81 18.83
CA ILE A 107 -12.18 3.03 19.97
C ILE A 107 -11.38 3.91 20.92
N ARG A 108 -10.55 4.83 20.41
CA ARG A 108 -9.81 5.77 21.25
C ARG A 108 -10.73 6.76 21.97
N ALA A 109 -11.74 7.29 21.29
CA ALA A 109 -12.75 8.15 21.92
C ALA A 109 -13.53 7.41 23.02
N ALA A 110 -13.92 6.17 22.76
CA ALA A 110 -14.59 5.30 23.73
C ALA A 110 -13.70 5.00 24.95
N HIS A 111 -12.41 4.74 24.73
CA HIS A 111 -11.43 4.54 25.81
C HIS A 111 -11.29 5.78 26.69
N ILE A 112 -11.26 6.99 26.10
CA ILE A 112 -11.24 8.24 26.87
C ILE A 112 -12.53 8.40 27.68
N ALA A 113 -13.69 8.12 27.09
CA ALA A 113 -14.97 8.20 27.79
C ALA A 113 -15.06 7.19 28.95
N HIS A 114 -14.51 5.99 28.77
CA HIS A 114 -14.43 4.97 29.80
C HIS A 114 -13.53 5.40 30.97
N LEU A 115 -12.31 5.87 30.69
CA LEU A 115 -11.39 6.34 31.74
C LEU A 115 -11.88 7.58 32.50
N ARG A 116 -12.79 8.37 31.93
CA ARG A 116 -13.47 9.46 32.66
C ARG A 116 -14.59 8.96 33.59
N ARG A 117 -15.16 7.80 33.30
CA ARG A 117 -16.21 7.17 34.12
C ARG A 117 -15.63 6.35 35.25
N GLU A 118 -14.48 5.71 35.04
CA GLU A 118 -13.87 4.84 36.03
C GLU A 118 -12.36 4.71 35.80
N SER A 119 -11.63 4.58 36.89
CA SER A 119 -10.21 4.28 36.87
C SER A 119 -9.78 3.55 38.15
N PRO A 120 -8.63 2.86 38.15
CA PRO A 120 -8.05 2.32 39.38
C PRO A 120 -7.67 3.38 40.42
N PHE A 121 -7.72 4.68 40.07
CA PHE A 121 -7.31 5.80 40.91
C PHE A 121 -8.48 6.61 41.46
N ASP A 122 -9.72 6.10 41.36
CA ASP A 122 -10.92 6.85 41.73
C ASP A 122 -10.97 7.26 43.21
N GLY A 123 -10.22 6.57 44.08
CA GLY A 123 -10.05 6.96 45.49
C GLY A 123 -9.26 8.26 45.70
N GLY A 124 -8.44 8.67 44.71
CA GLY A 124 -7.70 9.94 44.73
C GLY A 124 -8.13 10.94 43.66
N MET A 125 -8.96 10.51 42.70
CA MET A 125 -9.44 11.32 41.58
C MET A 125 -10.86 10.93 41.23
N ALA A 126 -11.84 11.65 41.78
CA ALA A 126 -13.24 11.29 41.59
C ALA A 126 -13.63 11.29 40.10
N PRO A 127 -14.30 10.23 39.61
CA PRO A 127 -14.72 10.15 38.21
C PRO A 127 -15.78 11.19 37.89
N THR A 128 -15.80 11.66 36.64
CA THR A 128 -16.83 12.57 36.13
C THR A 128 -17.32 12.05 34.77
N PRO A 129 -18.50 11.42 34.71
CA PRO A 129 -19.07 10.92 33.46
C PRO A 129 -19.18 12.03 32.41
N PRO A 130 -18.58 11.84 31.21
CA PRO A 130 -18.60 12.87 30.19
C PRO A 130 -19.90 12.88 29.39
N THR A 131 -20.39 14.07 29.05
CA THR A 131 -21.38 14.23 27.98
C THR A 131 -20.77 13.85 26.63
N ILE A 132 -21.40 12.92 25.92
CA ILE A 132 -20.92 12.45 24.61
C ILE A 132 -21.66 13.17 23.49
N LEU A 133 -20.96 14.07 22.80
CA LEU A 133 -21.44 14.73 21.59
C LEU A 133 -21.05 13.90 20.36
N ARG A 134 -21.85 12.88 20.03
CA ARG A 134 -21.55 11.91 18.96
C ARG A 134 -21.30 12.56 17.60
N GLU A 135 -22.05 13.60 17.27
CA GLU A 135 -21.90 14.35 16.01
C GLU A 135 -20.52 14.99 15.89
N ARG A 136 -20.01 15.61 16.97
CA ARG A 136 -18.66 16.19 16.99
C ARG A 136 -17.57 15.13 16.88
N LEU A 137 -17.76 13.97 17.51
CA LEU A 137 -16.83 12.84 17.36
C LEU A 137 -16.85 12.29 15.94
N LEU A 138 -18.01 12.23 15.30
CA LEU A 138 -18.13 11.79 13.90
C LEU A 138 -17.45 12.77 12.96
N ALA A 139 -17.67 14.08 13.13
CA ALA A 139 -17.02 15.11 12.33
C ALA A 139 -15.50 15.06 12.47
N GLN A 140 -14.98 14.88 13.70
CA GLN A 140 -13.55 14.72 13.94
C GLN A 140 -12.99 13.45 13.27
N GLN A 141 -13.71 12.33 13.37
CA GLN A 141 -13.33 11.08 12.70
C GLN A 141 -13.26 11.27 11.18
N GLN A 142 -14.31 11.85 10.58
CA GLN A 142 -14.40 12.02 9.14
C GLN A 142 -13.31 12.96 8.62
N ALA A 143 -13.06 14.07 9.32
CA ALA A 143 -11.98 14.99 8.95
C ALA A 143 -10.61 14.28 8.90
N ARG A 144 -10.33 13.36 9.84
CA ARG A 144 -9.09 12.56 9.84
C ARG A 144 -9.06 11.52 8.73
N VAL A 145 -10.20 10.90 8.41
CA VAL A 145 -10.32 9.98 7.28
C VAL A 145 -10.01 10.72 5.98
N ASP A 146 -10.59 11.90 5.77
CA ASP A 146 -10.43 12.70 4.57
C ASP A 146 -9.00 13.22 4.42
N GLU A 147 -8.41 13.74 5.50
CA GLU A 147 -7.01 14.17 5.55
C GLU A 147 -6.05 13.02 5.16
N LEU A 148 -6.23 11.83 5.74
CA LEU A 148 -5.38 10.68 5.48
C LEU A 148 -5.56 10.14 4.06
N ARG A 149 -6.81 10.10 3.57
CA ARG A 149 -7.10 9.69 2.19
C ARG A 149 -6.42 10.62 1.19
N HIS A 150 -6.57 11.92 1.36
CA HIS A 150 -5.92 12.90 0.49
C HIS A 150 -4.39 12.78 0.57
N ALA A 151 -3.82 12.75 1.76
CA ALA A 151 -2.36 12.80 1.93
C ALA A 151 -1.65 11.48 1.58
N LYS A 152 -2.30 10.32 1.75
CA LYS A 152 -1.67 9.00 1.62
C LYS A 152 -2.14 8.19 0.43
N TYR A 153 -3.16 8.66 -0.28
CA TYR A 153 -3.67 7.98 -1.47
C TYR A 153 -3.79 8.96 -2.63
N GLU A 154 -4.77 9.88 -2.59
CA GLU A 154 -5.10 10.76 -3.74
C GLU A 154 -3.87 11.59 -4.16
N GLY A 155 -3.25 12.32 -3.25
CA GLY A 155 -2.07 13.15 -3.56
C GLY A 155 -0.83 12.36 -3.97
N ILE A 156 -0.70 11.09 -3.57
CA ILE A 156 0.41 10.22 -4.00
C ILE A 156 0.16 9.74 -5.44
N LEU A 157 -1.08 9.37 -5.76
CA LEU A 157 -1.46 8.93 -7.10
C LEU A 157 -1.37 10.09 -8.10
N ASP A 158 -1.95 11.25 -7.76
CA ASP A 158 -1.95 12.45 -8.62
C ASP A 158 -0.53 13.01 -8.83
N GLY A 159 0.34 12.87 -7.83
CA GLY A 159 1.73 13.31 -7.89
C GLY A 159 2.65 12.40 -8.70
N ASN A 160 2.19 11.24 -9.18
CA ASN A 160 3.02 10.26 -9.86
C ASN A 160 2.64 10.13 -11.35
N PRO A 161 3.45 10.67 -12.29
CA PRO A 161 3.11 10.67 -13.71
C PRO A 161 3.15 9.28 -14.36
N ALA A 162 3.71 8.27 -13.69
CA ALA A 162 3.71 6.89 -14.17
C ALA A 162 2.46 6.10 -13.74
N ILE A 163 1.54 6.72 -12.99
CA ILE A 163 0.28 6.11 -12.56
C ILE A 163 -0.89 6.85 -13.22
N THR A 164 -1.69 6.12 -13.98
CA THR A 164 -2.97 6.60 -14.51
C THR A 164 -4.10 6.00 -13.68
N VAL A 165 -4.92 6.84 -13.06
CA VAL A 165 -6.09 6.41 -12.29
C VAL A 165 -7.33 6.44 -13.19
N VAL A 166 -8.05 5.33 -13.24
CA VAL A 166 -9.31 5.18 -13.99
C VAL A 166 -10.44 4.88 -13.02
N HIS A 167 -11.50 5.69 -13.06
CA HIS A 167 -12.69 5.45 -12.25
C HIS A 167 -13.67 4.52 -12.97
N GLY A 168 -13.74 3.28 -12.52
CA GLY A 168 -14.55 2.26 -13.17
C GLY A 168 -14.54 0.93 -12.43
N GLU A 169 -15.45 0.05 -12.82
CA GLU A 169 -15.42 -1.34 -12.36
C GLU A 169 -14.71 -2.17 -13.42
N ALA A 170 -13.65 -2.89 -13.05
CA ALA A 170 -12.89 -3.70 -13.99
C ALA A 170 -13.35 -5.16 -13.95
N HIS A 171 -13.44 -5.78 -15.12
CA HIS A 171 -13.63 -7.22 -15.29
C HIS A 171 -12.57 -7.77 -16.23
N PHE A 172 -12.10 -9.00 -16.01
CA PHE A 172 -11.22 -9.66 -16.98
C PHE A 172 -12.02 -10.00 -18.24
N LYS A 173 -11.49 -9.58 -19.39
CA LYS A 173 -11.98 -10.04 -20.69
C LYS A 173 -11.23 -11.29 -21.12
N ASP A 174 -9.93 -11.31 -20.86
CA ASP A 174 -9.01 -12.44 -21.02
C ASP A 174 -7.80 -12.24 -20.09
N ASP A 175 -6.81 -13.12 -20.22
CA ASP A 175 -5.58 -13.23 -19.45
C ASP A 175 -4.72 -11.95 -19.49
N GLN A 176 -4.92 -11.13 -20.54
CA GLN A 176 -4.10 -9.96 -20.84
C GLN A 176 -4.94 -8.69 -21.05
N SER A 177 -6.23 -8.68 -20.70
CA SER A 177 -7.03 -7.47 -20.88
C SER A 177 -8.19 -7.36 -19.89
N LEU A 178 -8.45 -6.11 -19.50
CA LEU A 178 -9.55 -5.72 -18.65
C LEU A 178 -10.59 -4.95 -19.48
N ALA A 179 -11.86 -5.24 -19.22
CA ALA A 179 -12.99 -4.46 -19.70
C ALA A 179 -13.53 -3.60 -18.55
N LEU A 180 -13.89 -2.35 -18.86
CA LEU A 180 -14.59 -1.46 -17.95
C LEU A 180 -15.98 -1.18 -18.55
N PRO A 181 -17.09 -1.49 -17.85
CA PRO A 181 -18.41 -1.11 -18.28
C PRO A 181 -18.49 0.41 -18.37
N ASP A 182 -19.02 0.91 -19.47
CA ASP A 182 -19.16 2.33 -19.69
C ASP A 182 -20.09 2.93 -18.62
N ARG A 183 -19.60 3.91 -17.87
CA ARG A 183 -20.40 4.64 -16.85
C ARG A 183 -21.16 5.80 -17.47
N HIS A 184 -20.99 6.04 -18.77
CA HIS A 184 -21.86 6.95 -19.50
C HIS A 184 -23.17 6.25 -19.81
N GLY A 185 -24.24 6.68 -19.11
CA GLY A 185 -25.60 6.34 -19.48
C GLY A 185 -25.81 6.53 -20.99
N CYS A 186 -26.52 5.57 -21.58
CA CYS A 186 -26.99 5.57 -22.96
C CYS A 186 -27.38 7.00 -23.41
N GLN A 187 -26.53 7.63 -24.22
CA GLN A 187 -26.96 8.72 -25.09
C GLN A 187 -27.24 8.09 -26.47
N PRO A 188 -28.49 8.04 -26.94
CA PRO A 188 -28.81 7.48 -28.24
C PRO A 188 -28.22 8.39 -29.33
N GLY A 189 -27.19 7.91 -30.04
CA GLY A 189 -26.67 8.56 -31.25
C GLY A 189 -25.17 8.87 -31.31
N ARG A 190 -24.39 8.63 -30.24
CA ARG A 190 -22.94 8.53 -30.36
C ARG A 190 -22.55 7.07 -30.35
N ALA A 191 -21.93 6.61 -31.44
CA ALA A 191 -21.19 5.36 -31.42
C ALA A 191 -20.27 5.40 -30.19
N ALA A 192 -20.46 4.47 -29.27
CA ALA A 192 -19.54 4.25 -28.17
C ALA A 192 -18.21 3.90 -28.83
N ASP A 193 -17.30 4.88 -28.90
CA ASP A 193 -15.91 4.60 -29.19
C ASP A 193 -15.38 3.89 -27.96
N SER A 194 -15.64 2.58 -27.92
CA SER A 194 -15.10 1.66 -26.94
C SER A 194 -13.60 1.59 -27.20
N ARG A 195 -12.88 2.60 -26.71
CA ARG A 195 -11.44 2.50 -26.46
C ARG A 195 -11.26 1.44 -25.37
N LEU A 196 -11.30 0.19 -25.82
CA LEU A 196 -10.65 -0.95 -25.21
C LEU A 196 -9.17 -0.58 -25.10
N GLU A 197 -8.80 0.16 -24.06
CA GLU A 197 -7.42 0.24 -23.63
C GLU A 197 -7.02 -1.18 -23.23
N ARG A 198 -6.33 -1.86 -24.14
CA ARG A 198 -5.65 -3.13 -23.89
C ARG A 198 -4.61 -2.88 -22.81
N VAL A 199 -4.98 -3.02 -21.55
CA VAL A 199 -4.02 -3.05 -20.44
C VAL A 199 -3.47 -4.47 -20.39
N THR A 200 -2.35 -4.69 -21.08
CA THR A 200 -1.68 -5.99 -21.16
C THR A 200 -1.15 -6.41 -19.80
N LEU A 201 -1.77 -7.43 -19.19
CA LEU A 201 -1.27 -8.13 -18.02
C LEU A 201 -0.05 -8.96 -18.46
N LEU A 202 1.18 -8.53 -18.17
CA LEU A 202 2.34 -9.41 -18.23
C LEU A 202 2.97 -9.59 -16.84
N ASP A 203 3.03 -10.86 -16.43
CA ASP A 203 3.96 -11.47 -15.48
C ASP A 203 4.10 -10.86 -14.07
N PHE A 204 2.98 -10.54 -13.41
CA PHE A 204 2.98 -10.34 -11.95
C PHE A 204 2.41 -11.54 -11.15
N LEU A 205 1.69 -12.45 -11.83
CA LEU A 205 1.02 -13.60 -11.19
C LEU A 205 1.96 -14.69 -10.66
N SER A 206 3.25 -14.66 -11.03
CA SER A 206 4.25 -15.63 -10.54
C SER A 206 4.83 -15.29 -9.15
N LYS A 207 4.69 -14.04 -8.65
CA LYS A 207 5.37 -13.61 -7.40
C LYS A 207 4.49 -12.98 -6.32
N PHE A 208 3.21 -12.71 -6.55
CA PHE A 208 2.37 -12.02 -5.56
C PHE A 208 0.94 -12.60 -5.38
N CYS A 209 0.69 -13.82 -5.85
CA CYS A 209 -0.54 -14.55 -5.55
C CYS A 209 -0.51 -15.10 -4.11
N LEU A 210 -0.58 -14.21 -3.09
CA LEU A 210 -0.74 -14.61 -1.69
C LEU A 210 -1.10 -13.43 -0.75
N ILE A 211 -1.99 -12.52 -1.13
CA ILE A 211 -2.66 -11.63 -0.15
C ILE A 211 -4.11 -11.42 -0.56
N THR A 212 -4.92 -12.47 -0.44
CA THR A 212 -6.37 -12.40 -0.13
C THR A 212 -6.75 -13.79 0.39
N GLY A 213 -6.59 -13.94 1.70
CA GLY A 213 -7.02 -15.07 2.52
C GLY A 213 -7.17 -14.56 3.94
#